data_AF-M4VTV8-F1
#
_entry.id   AF-M4VTV8-F1
#
_cell.length_a   1.000
_cell.length_b   1.000
_cell.length_c   1.000
_cell.angle_alpha   90.00
_cell.angle_beta   90.00
_cell.angle_gamma   90.00
#
_symmetry.space_group_name_H-M   'P 1'
#
loop_
_entity.id
_entity.type
_entity.pdbx_description
1 polymer ?
#
loop_
_entity_poly.entity_id
_entity_poly.type
_entity_poly.pdbx_seq_one_letter_code
_entity_poly.pdbx_strand_id
1 'polypeptide(L)'
;MKPGDIISYSQMCMEEGGGSLQKGMNYRLRGRNTVILMSLQPNAPYADAVLDDGKILIYEGHDINNRRNGPDPKTQDQPMYNPNSKTLTANGKFYEAAKNAVQGEKPELVRVYEKIKAGIWSFNGIFELVDANIVNENNRKVFKFTLHITDKSLDEKSNNIQTLEHNRMIPSQVKLEVWKRDGGKCTTCGSSDNLHYDHILPFSKGGSSLVASNIQLLCARHNLVKSDKIE
;
A
#
# COMPACT_ATOMS: atom_id res chain seq x y z
N MET A 1 6.05 8.39 -8.95
CA MET A 1 6.25 6.96 -8.65
C MET A 1 5.37 6.05 -9.49
N LYS A 2 5.79 4.79 -9.69
CA LYS A 2 5.02 3.71 -10.32
C LYS A 2 4.87 2.52 -9.36
N PRO A 3 3.78 1.72 -9.45
CA PRO A 3 3.68 0.50 -8.66
C PRO A 3 4.89 -0.42 -8.90
N GLY A 4 5.39 -1.05 -7.84
CA GLY A 4 6.62 -1.83 -7.87
C GLY A 4 7.88 -1.03 -7.51
N ASP A 5 7.85 0.31 -7.51
CA ASP A 5 8.95 1.15 -7.04
C ASP A 5 9.38 0.75 -5.61
N ILE A 6 10.68 0.61 -5.40
CA ILE A 6 11.30 0.35 -4.10
C ILE A 6 11.97 1.63 -3.63
N ILE A 7 11.54 2.12 -2.47
CA ILE A 7 11.96 3.41 -1.93
C ILE A 7 12.32 3.29 -0.45
N SER A 8 13.20 4.18 -0.01
CA SER A 8 13.48 4.35 1.41
C SER A 8 12.34 5.08 2.12
N TYR A 9 12.31 4.99 3.46
CA TYR A 9 11.35 5.76 4.26
C TYR A 9 11.45 7.27 4.02
N SER A 10 12.67 7.81 3.86
CA SER A 10 12.87 9.24 3.60
C SER A 10 12.34 9.64 2.22
N GLN A 11 12.56 8.81 1.19
CA GLN A 11 12.02 9.03 -0.16
C GLN A 11 10.49 9.02 -0.14
N MET A 12 9.87 8.04 0.54
CA MET A 12 8.42 7.99 0.72
C MET A 12 7.87 9.27 1.38
N CYS A 13 8.52 9.72 2.45
CA CYS A 13 8.14 10.97 3.12
C CYS A 13 8.24 12.19 2.18
N MET A 14 9.30 12.28 1.37
CA MET A 14 9.46 13.36 0.39
C MET A 14 8.38 13.32 -0.69
N GLU A 15 8.07 12.14 -1.25
CA GLU A 15 7.01 11.96 -2.23
C GLU A 15 5.65 12.43 -1.69
N GLU A 16 5.35 12.16 -0.41
CA GLU A 16 4.10 12.55 0.25
C GLU A 16 4.11 13.98 0.82
N GLY A 17 4.94 14.86 0.26
CA GLY A 17 4.99 16.28 0.59
C GLY A 17 5.88 16.63 1.79
N GLY A 18 6.89 15.81 2.09
CA GLY A 18 7.91 16.02 3.11
C GLY A 18 7.50 15.53 4.51
N GLY A 19 8.37 15.71 5.52
CA GLY A 19 8.10 15.40 6.94
C GLY A 19 7.79 13.93 7.27
N SER A 20 7.75 13.58 8.55
CA SER A 20 7.62 12.18 8.99
C SER A 20 6.18 11.65 8.88
N LEU A 21 6.01 10.47 8.27
CA LEU A 21 4.78 9.68 8.28
C LEU A 21 4.73 8.82 9.55
N GLN A 22 4.34 9.43 10.67
CA GLN A 22 4.32 8.75 11.98
C GLN A 22 3.18 7.74 12.15
N LYS A 23 2.15 7.81 11.31
CA LYS A 23 0.98 6.93 11.35
C LYS A 23 0.93 6.10 10.09
N GLY A 24 0.49 4.85 10.22
CA GLY A 24 0.24 3.96 9.08
C GLY A 24 -0.95 4.34 8.19
N MET A 25 -1.78 5.33 8.56
CA MET A 25 -2.92 5.76 7.76
C MET A 25 -3.07 7.27 7.91
N ASN A 26 -3.12 7.96 6.78
CA ASN A 26 -3.06 9.42 6.72
C ASN A 26 -4.11 9.89 5.71
N TYR A 27 -5.22 10.41 6.21
CA TYR A 27 -6.31 10.91 5.36
C TYR A 27 -6.00 12.31 4.86
N ARG A 28 -5.96 12.51 3.54
CA ARG A 28 -5.65 13.77 2.84
C ARG A 28 -4.50 14.52 3.50
N LEU A 29 -3.37 13.83 3.62
CA LEU A 29 -2.16 14.32 4.25
C LEU A 29 -1.78 15.68 3.65
N ARG A 30 -1.76 16.71 4.51
CA ARG A 30 -1.50 18.12 4.12
C ARG A 30 -2.43 18.63 3.01
N GLY A 31 -3.68 18.15 2.97
CA GLY A 31 -4.66 18.53 1.95
C GLY A 31 -4.39 17.91 0.57
N ARG A 32 -3.52 16.90 0.48
CA ARG A 32 -3.17 16.21 -0.76
C ARG A 32 -3.62 14.75 -0.69
N ASN A 33 -2.68 13.83 -0.69
CA ASN A 33 -2.93 12.40 -0.86
C ASN A 33 -3.46 11.75 0.41
N THR A 34 -4.35 10.78 0.24
CA THR A 34 -4.65 9.79 1.27
C THR A 34 -3.67 8.63 1.14
N VAL A 35 -3.04 8.23 2.25
CA VAL A 35 -1.91 7.30 2.25
C VAL A 35 -2.11 6.22 3.31
N ILE A 36 -1.85 4.97 2.93
CA ILE A 36 -1.74 3.81 3.82
C ILE A 36 -0.31 3.25 3.76
N LEU A 37 0.23 2.95 4.94
CA LEU A 37 1.43 2.17 5.16
C LEU A 37 1.01 0.82 5.76
N MET A 38 1.10 -0.23 4.97
CA MET A 38 0.72 -1.60 5.34
C MET A 38 1.95 -2.47 5.60
N SER A 39 1.75 -3.57 6.32
CA SER A 39 2.77 -4.60 6.49
C SER A 39 2.15 -5.97 6.71
N LEU A 40 2.56 -6.95 5.91
CA LEU A 40 2.19 -8.36 6.06
C LEU A 40 3.32 -9.19 6.71
N GLN A 41 4.26 -8.53 7.39
CA GLN A 41 5.36 -9.23 8.04
C GLN A 41 4.88 -10.03 9.25
N PRO A 42 5.55 -11.15 9.60
CA PRO A 42 5.34 -11.80 10.89
C PRO A 42 5.54 -10.78 12.02
N ASN A 43 4.53 -10.60 12.87
CA ASN A 43 4.44 -9.59 13.94
C ASN A 43 4.04 -8.17 13.50
N ALA A 44 3.49 -7.98 12.29
CA ALA A 44 2.79 -6.76 11.99
C ALA A 44 1.67 -6.52 13.01
N PRO A 45 1.50 -5.29 13.52
CA PRO A 45 0.55 -5.01 14.59
C PRO A 45 -0.92 -5.11 14.15
N TYR A 46 -1.19 -5.19 12.85
CA TYR A 46 -2.52 -5.13 12.26
C TYR A 46 -2.72 -6.31 11.32
N ALA A 47 -3.93 -6.86 11.28
CA ALA A 47 -4.26 -7.99 10.42
C ALA A 47 -4.72 -7.51 9.04
N ASP A 48 -3.78 -6.95 8.28
CA ASP A 48 -3.98 -6.63 6.87
C ASP A 48 -4.07 -7.94 6.06
N ALA A 49 -4.84 -7.92 4.97
CA ALA A 49 -4.95 -9.07 4.07
C ALA A 49 -5.05 -8.63 2.62
N VAL A 50 -4.55 -9.47 1.72
CA VAL A 50 -4.63 -9.28 0.28
C VAL A 50 -5.42 -10.44 -0.31
N LEU A 51 -6.47 -10.13 -1.07
CA LEU A 51 -7.41 -11.07 -1.67
C LEU A 51 -7.46 -10.88 -3.20
N ASP A 52 -8.16 -11.78 -3.88
CA ASP A 52 -8.38 -11.76 -5.34
C ASP A 52 -7.07 -11.52 -6.12
N ASP A 53 -6.07 -12.37 -5.86
CA ASP A 53 -4.75 -12.35 -6.50
C ASP A 53 -4.03 -10.99 -6.49
N GLY A 54 -4.24 -10.19 -5.43
CA GLY A 54 -3.59 -8.89 -5.28
C GLY A 54 -4.45 -7.70 -5.65
N LYS A 55 -5.73 -7.88 -6.02
CA LYS A 55 -6.63 -6.80 -6.41
C LYS A 55 -7.32 -6.13 -5.24
N ILE A 56 -7.55 -6.86 -4.16
CA ILE A 56 -8.29 -6.37 -2.99
C ILE A 56 -7.34 -6.32 -1.80
N LEU A 57 -7.26 -5.15 -1.17
CA LEU A 57 -6.62 -4.96 0.13
C LEU A 57 -7.70 -4.81 1.20
N ILE A 58 -7.64 -5.65 2.22
CA ILE A 58 -8.34 -5.44 3.48
C ILE A 58 -7.34 -4.81 4.45
N TYR A 59 -7.59 -3.57 4.84
CA TYR A 59 -6.74 -2.84 5.76
C TYR A 59 -7.41 -2.70 7.13
N GLU A 60 -6.70 -3.05 8.19
CA GLU A 60 -7.20 -2.85 9.55
C GLU A 60 -6.94 -1.42 10.03
N GLY A 61 -7.95 -0.80 10.64
CA GLY A 61 -7.83 0.52 11.23
C GLY A 61 -6.85 0.57 12.40
N HIS A 62 -6.67 1.76 12.97
CA HIS A 62 -5.68 1.99 14.01
C HIS A 62 -6.25 1.97 15.41
N ASP A 63 -5.40 1.49 16.32
CA ASP A 63 -5.69 1.51 17.74
C ASP A 63 -5.49 2.90 18.34
N ILE A 64 -5.90 3.04 19.59
CA ILE A 64 -5.50 4.19 20.39
C ILE A 64 -3.96 4.24 20.51
N ASN A 65 -3.41 5.44 20.70
CA ASN A 65 -1.97 5.58 20.91
C ASN A 65 -1.53 4.83 22.18
N ASN A 66 -0.47 4.03 22.07
CA ASN A 66 0.17 3.43 23.23
C ASN A 66 0.81 4.52 24.10
N ARG A 67 0.37 4.65 25.36
CA ARG A 67 0.86 5.64 26.31
C ARG A 67 1.39 4.93 27.56
N ARG A 68 2.43 5.48 28.18
CA ARG A 68 2.93 4.99 29.46
C ARG A 68 1.80 5.00 30.49
N ASN A 69 1.56 3.86 31.14
CA ASN A 69 0.46 3.64 32.09
C ASN A 69 -0.95 3.78 31.50
N GLY A 70 -1.09 3.76 30.16
CA GLY A 70 -2.38 3.66 29.49
C GLY A 70 -2.87 2.19 29.40
N PRO A 71 -4.13 1.98 28.99
CA PRO A 71 -4.61 0.64 28.68
C PRO A 71 -3.84 0.07 27.48
N ASP A 72 -3.77 -1.25 27.39
CA ASP A 72 -3.27 -1.93 26.20
C ASP A 72 -4.15 -1.56 24.98
N PRO A 73 -3.59 -0.92 23.93
CA PRO A 73 -4.34 -0.56 22.74
C PRO A 73 -5.11 -1.72 22.10
N LYS A 74 -4.60 -2.96 22.23
CA LYS A 74 -5.21 -4.16 21.66
C LYS A 74 -6.36 -4.73 22.47
N THR A 75 -6.71 -4.12 23.60
CA THR A 75 -7.92 -4.49 24.35
C THR A 75 -9.01 -3.40 24.29
N GLN A 76 -8.78 -2.32 23.55
CA GLN A 76 -9.68 -1.17 23.47
C GLN A 76 -10.32 -1.08 22.08
N ASP A 77 -11.58 -0.66 22.02
CA ASP A 77 -12.24 -0.33 20.76
C ASP A 77 -11.43 0.69 19.97
N GLN A 78 -11.29 0.47 18.67
CA GLN A 78 -10.68 1.44 17.79
C GLN A 78 -11.54 2.73 17.73
N PRO A 79 -10.94 3.92 17.87
CA PRO A 79 -11.71 5.14 18.05
C PRO A 79 -12.17 5.71 16.70
N MET A 80 -13.47 6.00 16.57
CA MET A 80 -14.04 6.82 15.49
C MET A 80 -13.69 8.31 15.66
N TYR A 81 -13.73 8.80 16.91
CA TYR A 81 -13.51 10.20 17.27
C TYR A 81 -12.34 10.33 18.24
N ASN A 82 -11.61 11.43 18.15
CA ASN A 82 -10.62 11.81 19.16
C ASN A 82 -11.37 12.14 20.47
N PRO A 83 -11.01 11.52 21.61
CA PRO A 83 -11.79 11.64 22.85
C PRO A 83 -12.04 13.07 23.31
N ASN A 84 -11.03 13.94 23.17
CA ASN A 84 -11.08 15.30 23.73
C ASN A 84 -11.70 16.33 22.79
N SER A 85 -11.49 16.22 21.49
CA SER A 85 -11.93 17.22 20.51
C SER A 85 -13.23 16.85 19.81
N LYS A 86 -13.69 15.60 19.94
CA LYS A 86 -14.81 15.00 19.17
C LYS A 86 -14.65 15.09 17.65
N THR A 87 -13.47 15.46 17.16
CA THR A 87 -13.13 15.43 15.74
C THR A 87 -12.81 14.00 15.33
N LEU A 88 -13.05 13.65 14.07
CA LEU A 88 -12.76 12.30 13.56
C LEU A 88 -11.27 11.95 13.69
N THR A 89 -11.01 10.70 14.07
CA THR A 89 -9.69 10.08 13.92
C THR A 89 -9.43 9.78 12.44
N ALA A 90 -8.28 9.19 12.12
CA ALA A 90 -8.07 8.69 10.77
C ALA A 90 -9.07 7.56 10.43
N ASN A 91 -9.37 6.65 11.36
CA ASN A 91 -10.42 5.64 11.18
C ASN A 91 -11.76 6.29 10.81
N GLY A 92 -12.18 7.31 11.56
CA GLY A 92 -13.45 7.99 11.30
C GLY A 92 -13.51 8.63 9.92
N LYS A 93 -12.44 9.29 9.50
CA LYS A 93 -12.37 9.92 8.16
C LYS A 93 -12.40 8.89 7.02
N PHE A 94 -11.64 7.80 7.16
CA PHE A 94 -11.68 6.71 6.18
C PHE A 94 -13.06 6.04 6.16
N TYR A 95 -13.67 5.82 7.33
CA TYR A 95 -14.97 5.17 7.43
C TYR A 95 -16.07 6.01 6.78
N GLU A 96 -16.13 7.32 7.05
CA GLU A 96 -17.09 8.21 6.40
C GLU A 96 -16.86 8.25 4.88
N ALA A 97 -15.62 8.39 4.42
CA ALA A 97 -15.30 8.38 2.99
C ALA A 97 -15.73 7.08 2.29
N ALA A 98 -15.50 5.93 2.93
CA ALA A 98 -15.93 4.64 2.42
C ALA A 98 -17.45 4.51 2.39
N LYS A 99 -18.15 4.97 3.43
CA LYS A 99 -19.62 4.91 3.47
C LYS A 99 -20.27 5.83 2.46
N ASN A 100 -19.71 7.01 2.23
CA ASN A 100 -20.12 7.88 1.13
C ASN A 100 -19.95 7.19 -0.23
N ALA A 101 -18.83 6.49 -0.45
CA ALA A 101 -18.60 5.73 -1.67
C ALA A 101 -19.66 4.64 -1.89
N VAL A 102 -20.05 3.92 -0.83
CA VAL A 102 -21.16 2.94 -0.87
C VAL A 102 -22.50 3.60 -1.23
N GLN A 103 -22.71 4.86 -0.86
CA GLN A 103 -23.91 5.63 -1.24
C GLN A 103 -23.82 6.24 -2.65
N GLY A 104 -22.76 5.96 -3.41
CA GLY A 104 -22.59 6.39 -4.80
C GLY A 104 -21.73 7.64 -4.99
N GLU A 105 -21.12 8.19 -3.93
CA GLU A 105 -20.08 9.20 -4.12
C GLU A 105 -18.81 8.59 -4.73
N LYS A 106 -17.95 9.43 -5.32
CA LYS A 106 -16.67 8.98 -5.87
C LYS A 106 -15.79 8.43 -4.73
N PRO A 107 -15.25 7.19 -4.84
CA PRO A 107 -14.34 6.65 -3.83
C PRO A 107 -13.11 7.51 -3.59
N GLU A 108 -12.64 7.55 -2.34
CA GLU A 108 -11.36 8.18 -2.01
C GLU A 108 -10.20 7.36 -2.60
N LEU A 109 -9.27 8.04 -3.27
CA LEU A 109 -8.07 7.42 -3.81
C LEU A 109 -6.97 7.35 -2.76
N VAL A 110 -6.45 6.15 -2.53
CA VAL A 110 -5.50 5.83 -1.48
C VAL A 110 -4.20 5.31 -2.08
N ARG A 111 -3.09 5.94 -1.74
CA ARG A 111 -1.74 5.48 -2.09
C ARG A 111 -1.29 4.45 -1.06
N VAL A 112 -0.96 3.24 -1.52
CA VAL A 112 -0.59 2.13 -0.63
C VAL A 112 0.91 1.85 -0.72
N TYR A 113 1.56 1.88 0.43
CA TYR A 113 2.96 1.52 0.61
C TYR A 113 3.08 0.30 1.50
N GLU A 114 3.89 -0.66 1.10
CA GLU A 114 4.13 -1.88 1.85
C GLU A 114 5.55 -1.91 2.41
N LYS A 115 5.66 -2.20 3.71
CA LYS A 115 6.95 -2.41 4.34
C LYS A 115 7.52 -3.77 3.97
N ILE A 116 8.61 -3.78 3.18
CA ILE A 116 9.32 -5.01 2.80
C ILE A 116 10.30 -5.42 3.90
N LYS A 117 11.10 -4.48 4.42
CA LYS A 117 11.97 -4.67 5.58
C LYS A 117 12.30 -3.34 6.24
N ALA A 118 13.12 -3.35 7.29
CA ALA A 118 13.57 -2.13 7.94
C ALA A 118 14.15 -1.14 6.92
N GLY A 119 13.54 0.05 6.84
CA GLY A 119 13.95 1.13 5.94
C GLY A 119 13.55 0.97 4.47
N ILE A 120 13.01 -0.18 4.04
CA ILE A 120 12.68 -0.48 2.64
C ILE A 120 11.18 -0.67 2.47
N TRP A 121 10.62 0.15 1.58
CA TRP A 121 9.21 0.18 1.24
C TRP A 121 9.02 -0.08 -0.25
N SER A 122 7.90 -0.70 -0.59
CA SER A 122 7.43 -0.83 -1.98
C SER A 122 6.15 -0.02 -2.14
N PHE A 123 6.03 0.74 -3.23
CA PHE A 123 4.76 1.33 -3.60
C PHE A 123 3.91 0.32 -4.34
N ASN A 124 2.73 0.03 -3.79
CA ASN A 124 1.83 -0.98 -4.34
C ASN A 124 0.79 -0.40 -5.31
N GLY A 125 0.72 0.93 -5.42
CA GLY A 125 -0.17 1.61 -6.35
C GLY A 125 -1.25 2.44 -5.67
N ILE A 126 -2.25 2.81 -6.48
CA ILE A 126 -3.40 3.60 -6.07
C ILE A 126 -4.60 2.66 -5.96
N PHE A 127 -5.38 2.85 -4.90
CA PHE A 127 -6.54 2.05 -4.59
C PHE A 127 -7.76 2.94 -4.36
N GLU A 128 -8.94 2.46 -4.72
CA GLU A 128 -10.21 3.04 -4.34
C GLU A 128 -10.65 2.48 -3.00
N LEU A 129 -10.96 3.35 -2.04
CA LEU A 129 -11.59 2.96 -0.78
C LEU A 129 -13.10 2.74 -1.02
N VAL A 130 -13.51 1.48 -1.14
CA VAL A 130 -14.84 1.11 -1.63
C VAL A 130 -15.84 0.72 -0.55
N ASP A 131 -15.37 0.24 0.61
CA ASP A 131 -16.23 -0.06 1.76
C ASP A 131 -15.43 -0.03 3.08
N ALA A 132 -16.16 0.06 4.20
CA ALA A 132 -15.61 -0.04 5.54
C ALA A 132 -16.59 -0.75 6.48
N ASN A 133 -16.11 -1.62 7.35
CA ASN A 133 -16.93 -2.30 8.35
C ASN A 133 -16.31 -2.17 9.74
N ILE A 134 -17.15 -2.14 10.76
CA ILE A 134 -16.72 -2.25 12.15
C ILE A 134 -17.08 -3.66 12.61
N VAL A 135 -16.06 -4.47 12.89
CA VAL A 135 -16.22 -5.86 13.31
C VAL A 135 -15.85 -6.01 14.78
N ASN A 136 -16.48 -6.97 15.48
CA ASN A 136 -16.09 -7.35 16.83
C ASN A 136 -15.06 -8.49 16.72
N GLU A 137 -13.79 -8.19 16.99
CA GLU A 137 -12.67 -9.15 17.00
C GLU A 137 -12.02 -9.11 18.38
N ASN A 138 -11.78 -10.27 19.00
CA ASN A 138 -11.17 -10.35 20.34
C ASN A 138 -11.86 -9.47 21.40
N ASN A 139 -13.20 -9.43 21.36
CA ASN A 139 -14.04 -8.66 22.28
C ASN A 139 -13.82 -7.13 22.23
N ARG A 140 -13.38 -6.59 21.09
CA ARG A 140 -13.30 -5.15 20.82
C ARG A 140 -13.74 -4.84 19.39
N LYS A 141 -14.11 -3.58 19.15
CA LYS A 141 -14.44 -3.06 17.82
C LYS A 141 -13.18 -2.72 17.03
N VAL A 142 -13.12 -3.21 15.80
CA VAL A 142 -12.02 -3.03 14.86
C VAL A 142 -12.57 -2.55 13.52
N PHE A 143 -11.96 -1.53 12.93
CA PHE A 143 -12.30 -1.09 11.58
C PHE A 143 -11.59 -2.00 10.56
N LYS A 144 -12.32 -2.41 9.52
CA LYS A 144 -11.78 -3.07 8.33
C LYS A 144 -12.18 -2.25 7.12
N PHE A 145 -11.21 -1.85 6.32
CA PHE A 145 -11.40 -1.07 5.11
C PHE A 145 -11.15 -1.96 3.90
N THR A 146 -12.07 -1.97 2.94
CA THR A 146 -11.93 -2.70 1.68
C THR A 146 -11.47 -1.73 0.61
N LEU A 147 -10.33 -2.02 -0.01
CA LEU A 147 -9.75 -1.21 -1.05
C LEU A 147 -9.52 -2.04 -2.32
N HIS A 148 -9.90 -1.50 -3.47
CA HIS A 148 -9.68 -2.12 -4.78
C HIS A 148 -8.58 -1.38 -5.53
N ILE A 149 -7.62 -2.11 -6.09
CA ILE A 149 -6.59 -1.49 -6.92
C ILE A 149 -7.21 -0.81 -8.14
N THR A 150 -6.63 0.31 -8.58
CA THR A 150 -7.13 1.06 -9.73
C THR A 150 -6.00 1.66 -10.57
N ASP A 151 -6.22 1.70 -11.88
CA ASP A 151 -5.35 2.41 -12.82
C ASP A 151 -5.62 3.92 -12.85
N LYS A 152 -6.61 4.40 -12.09
CA LYS A 152 -6.90 5.83 -11.98
C LYS A 152 -5.67 6.55 -11.43
N SER A 153 -5.05 7.38 -12.26
CA SER A 153 -4.04 8.32 -11.80
C SER A 153 -4.69 9.43 -10.97
N LEU A 154 -3.97 9.90 -9.95
CA LEU A 154 -4.33 11.12 -9.23
C LEU A 154 -4.29 12.35 -10.15
N ASP A 155 -3.50 12.26 -11.23
CA ASP A 155 -3.41 13.27 -12.30
C ASP A 155 -4.13 12.77 -13.56
N GLU A 156 -5.25 13.38 -13.93
CA GLU A 156 -6.09 12.99 -15.10
C GLU A 156 -5.39 13.10 -16.48
N LYS A 157 -4.07 13.35 -16.53
CA LYS A 157 -3.31 13.70 -17.75
C LYS A 157 -2.39 12.61 -18.33
N SER A 158 -2.32 11.39 -17.76
CA SER A 158 -1.49 10.32 -18.34
C SER A 158 -2.30 9.36 -19.23
N ASN A 159 -2.00 9.38 -20.52
CA ASN A 159 -2.60 8.57 -21.57
C ASN A 159 -2.41 7.05 -21.37
N ASN A 160 -3.45 6.39 -20.87
CA ASN A 160 -4.18 5.22 -21.40
C ASN A 160 -3.51 4.06 -22.18
N ILE A 161 -2.23 3.71 -21.98
CA ILE A 161 -1.65 2.47 -22.59
C ILE A 161 -1.09 1.46 -21.54
N GLN A 162 -0.91 1.84 -20.26
CA GLN A 162 -0.26 0.99 -19.23
C GLN A 162 -1.21 0.34 -18.21
N THR A 163 -2.46 0.07 -18.57
CA THR A 163 -3.52 -0.28 -17.61
C THR A 163 -3.48 -1.75 -17.11
N LEU A 164 -3.09 -2.73 -17.93
CA LEU A 164 -3.26 -4.14 -17.50
C LEU A 164 -2.24 -4.62 -16.47
N GLU A 165 -1.01 -4.08 -16.44
CA GLU A 165 0.04 -4.57 -15.53
C GLU A 165 -0.14 -4.13 -14.08
N HIS A 166 -0.86 -3.03 -13.86
CA HIS A 166 -1.03 -2.42 -12.54
C HIS A 166 -2.32 -2.84 -11.83
N ASN A 167 -3.10 -3.73 -12.43
CA ASN A 167 -4.35 -4.24 -11.87
C ASN A 167 -4.18 -5.29 -10.77
N ARG A 168 -2.98 -5.44 -10.18
CA ARG A 168 -2.75 -6.30 -9.00
C ARG A 168 -1.45 -5.95 -8.29
N MET A 169 -1.42 -6.17 -6.99
CA MET A 169 -0.19 -6.16 -6.21
C MET A 169 0.60 -7.44 -6.41
N ILE A 170 1.93 -7.31 -6.49
CA ILE A 170 2.83 -8.45 -6.26
C ILE A 170 2.68 -8.86 -4.78
N PRO A 171 2.43 -10.13 -4.45
CA PRO A 171 2.30 -10.59 -3.07
C PRO A 171 3.57 -10.34 -2.25
N SER A 172 3.39 -10.05 -0.96
CA SER A 172 4.51 -9.79 -0.02
C SER A 172 5.55 -10.89 -0.01
N GLN A 173 5.11 -12.16 -0.02
CA GLN A 173 6.02 -13.30 -0.02
C GLN A 173 6.91 -13.34 -1.27
N VAL A 174 6.33 -13.03 -2.44
CA VAL A 174 7.05 -12.96 -3.71
C VAL A 174 8.08 -11.81 -3.68
N LYS A 175 7.69 -10.64 -3.18
CA LYS A 175 8.62 -9.50 -3.01
C LYS A 175 9.80 -9.86 -2.11
N LEU A 176 9.54 -10.49 -0.97
CA LEU A 176 10.58 -10.93 -0.04
C LEU A 176 11.53 -11.96 -0.65
N GLU A 177 10.98 -12.94 -1.38
CA GLU A 177 11.76 -13.95 -2.08
C GLU A 177 12.65 -13.34 -3.16
N VAL A 178 12.09 -12.49 -4.02
CA VAL A 178 12.82 -11.77 -5.07
C VAL A 178 13.90 -10.89 -4.47
N TRP A 179 13.58 -10.12 -3.43
CA TRP A 179 14.54 -9.27 -2.74
C TRP A 179 15.73 -10.08 -2.20
N LYS A 180 15.45 -11.22 -1.59
CA LYS A 180 16.48 -12.12 -1.05
C LYS A 180 17.32 -12.75 -2.17
N ARG A 181 16.67 -13.23 -3.23
CA ARG A 181 17.32 -13.85 -4.40
C ARG A 181 18.26 -12.87 -5.12
N ASP A 182 17.77 -11.67 -5.39
CA ASP A 182 18.48 -10.65 -6.16
C ASP A 182 19.44 -9.81 -5.29
N GLY A 183 19.49 -10.09 -3.98
CA GLY A 183 20.38 -9.41 -3.04
C GLY A 183 20.12 -7.91 -2.90
N GLY A 184 18.90 -7.44 -3.21
CA GLY A 184 18.57 -6.02 -3.27
C GLY A 184 19.38 -5.26 -4.32
N LYS A 185 19.61 -5.88 -5.49
CA LYS A 185 20.35 -5.31 -6.61
C LYS A 185 19.65 -5.59 -7.92
N CYS A 186 19.89 -4.74 -8.91
CA CYS A 186 19.43 -4.93 -10.27
C CYS A 186 20.06 -6.20 -10.86
N THR A 187 19.24 -7.08 -11.42
CA THR A 187 19.67 -8.36 -12.03
C THR A 187 20.56 -8.14 -13.27
N THR A 188 20.40 -7.01 -13.96
CA THR A 188 21.18 -6.69 -15.17
C THR A 188 22.54 -6.06 -14.86
N CYS A 189 22.62 -5.13 -13.90
CA CYS A 189 23.85 -4.34 -13.68
C CYS A 189 24.38 -4.29 -12.24
N GLY A 190 23.70 -4.94 -11.30
CA GLY A 190 24.13 -5.00 -9.90
C GLY A 190 23.95 -3.71 -9.10
N SER A 191 23.37 -2.65 -9.67
CA SER A 191 23.07 -1.40 -8.95
C SER A 191 22.05 -1.64 -7.84
N SER A 192 22.22 -0.99 -6.69
CA SER A 192 21.26 -1.00 -5.57
C SER A 192 20.31 0.20 -5.56
N ASP A 193 20.40 1.09 -6.56
CA ASP A 193 19.76 2.39 -6.54
C ASP A 193 18.51 2.41 -7.43
N ASN A 194 17.45 3.06 -6.93
CA ASN A 194 16.17 3.21 -7.63
C ASN A 194 15.68 1.89 -8.22
N LEU A 195 15.48 0.90 -7.34
CA LEU A 195 15.05 -0.44 -7.72
C LEU A 195 13.54 -0.51 -7.88
N HIS A 196 13.11 -1.44 -8.71
CA HIS A 196 11.71 -1.70 -9.02
C HIS A 196 11.52 -3.22 -9.10
N TYR A 197 10.40 -3.72 -8.58
CA TYR A 197 9.92 -5.04 -8.94
C TYR A 197 9.33 -4.98 -10.35
N ASP A 198 9.87 -5.76 -11.26
CA ASP A 198 9.47 -5.83 -12.67
C ASP A 198 9.12 -7.28 -13.04
N HIS A 199 8.14 -7.44 -13.93
CA HIS A 199 7.75 -8.75 -14.45
C HIS A 199 8.63 -9.13 -15.64
N ILE A 200 9.24 -10.33 -15.60
CA ILE A 200 10.02 -10.87 -16.72
C ILE A 200 9.11 -11.08 -17.93
N LEU A 201 8.04 -11.87 -17.77
CA LEU A 201 6.93 -11.90 -18.70
C LEU A 201 5.85 -10.91 -18.22
N PRO A 202 5.55 -9.86 -19.00
CA PRO A 202 4.43 -8.95 -18.75
C PRO A 202 3.14 -9.66 -18.36
N PHE A 203 2.39 -9.10 -17.41
CA PHE A 203 1.09 -9.66 -17.02
C PHE A 203 0.13 -9.73 -18.22
N SER A 204 0.13 -8.68 -19.04
CA SER A 204 -0.65 -8.59 -20.29
C SER A 204 -0.37 -9.73 -21.28
N LYS A 205 0.77 -10.42 -21.13
CA LYS A 205 1.20 -11.56 -21.95
C LYS A 205 1.12 -12.90 -21.20
N GLY A 206 0.40 -12.95 -20.08
CA GLY A 206 0.19 -14.17 -19.28
C GLY A 206 1.22 -14.39 -18.17
N GLY A 207 2.08 -13.41 -17.88
CA GLY A 207 2.99 -13.47 -16.74
C GLY A 207 2.26 -13.53 -15.40
N SER A 208 2.79 -14.27 -14.44
CA SER A 208 2.21 -14.37 -13.10
C SER A 208 2.91 -13.43 -12.11
N SER A 209 2.14 -12.73 -11.28
CA SER A 209 2.65 -12.00 -10.10
C SER A 209 2.86 -12.92 -8.89
N LEU A 210 2.36 -14.16 -8.94
CA LEU A 210 2.32 -15.09 -7.80
C LEU A 210 3.61 -15.92 -7.65
N VAL A 211 4.51 -15.87 -8.63
CA VAL A 211 5.74 -16.67 -8.65
C VAL A 211 6.95 -15.76 -8.75
N ALA A 212 7.91 -15.93 -7.84
CA ALA A 212 9.15 -15.15 -7.83
C ALA A 212 9.98 -15.36 -9.10
N SER A 213 9.88 -16.52 -9.77
CA SER A 213 10.57 -16.79 -11.04
C SER A 213 10.16 -15.86 -12.17
N ASN A 214 9.00 -15.21 -12.10
CA ASN A 214 8.55 -14.25 -13.10
C ASN A 214 8.74 -12.78 -12.68
N ILE A 215 9.33 -12.54 -11.51
CA ILE A 215 9.59 -11.19 -10.99
C ILE A 215 11.10 -11.01 -10.80
N GLN A 216 11.60 -9.82 -11.10
CA GLN A 216 13.01 -9.44 -10.95
C GLN A 216 13.16 -8.03 -10.40
N LEU A 217 14.33 -7.74 -9.83
CA LEU A 217 14.71 -6.37 -9.50
C LEU A 217 15.43 -5.69 -10.67
N LEU A 218 14.91 -4.56 -11.13
CA LEU A 218 15.57 -3.69 -12.10
C LEU A 218 15.80 -2.31 -11.51
N CYS A 219 16.94 -1.68 -11.83
CA CYS A 219 17.12 -0.26 -11.56
C CYS A 219 16.34 0.58 -12.58
N ALA A 220 16.05 1.84 -12.25
CA ALA A 220 15.28 2.74 -13.12
C ALA A 220 15.79 2.78 -14.57
N ARG A 221 17.11 2.73 -14.80
CA ARG A 221 17.68 2.69 -16.16
C ARG A 221 17.27 1.44 -16.93
N HIS A 222 17.44 0.25 -16.35
CA HIS A 222 17.12 -1.00 -17.04
C HIS A 222 15.62 -1.23 -17.15
N ASN A 223 14.85 -0.79 -16.15
CA ASN A 223 13.39 -0.84 -16.20
C ASN A 223 12.84 -0.01 -17.38
N LEU A 224 13.39 1.19 -17.61
CA LEU A 224 13.01 2.03 -18.75
C LEU A 224 13.41 1.44 -20.10
N VAL A 225 14.57 0.77 -20.18
CA VAL A 225 15.06 0.13 -21.41
C VAL A 225 14.20 -1.09 -21.77
N LYS A 226 13.86 -1.93 -20.79
CA LYS A 226 13.05 -3.12 -20.98
C LYS A 226 11.66 -2.77 -21.51
N SER A 227 10.97 -1.80 -20.91
CA SER A 227 9.59 -1.45 -21.29
C SER A 227 8.73 -2.75 -21.37
N ASP A 228 7.83 -2.87 -22.35
CA ASP A 228 7.02 -4.08 -22.58
C ASP A 228 7.73 -5.18 -23.39
N LYS A 229 9.04 -5.06 -23.62
CA LYS A 229 9.79 -6.04 -24.40
C LYS A 229 10.08 -7.27 -23.54
N ILE A 230 9.84 -8.44 -24.13
CA ILE A 230 10.29 -9.71 -23.58
C ILE A 230 11.75 -9.84 -24.03
N GLU A 231 12.67 -10.04 -23.08
CA GLU A 231 14.04 -10.49 -23.34
C GLU A 231 14.21 -11.93 -22.86
#